data_AF-A0A6N2C4U8-F1
#
_entry.id   AF-A0A6N2C4U8-F1
#
_cell.length_a   1.000
_cell.length_b   1.000
_cell.length_c   1.000
_cell.angle_alpha   90.00
_cell.angle_beta   90.00
_cell.angle_gamma   90.00
#
_symmetry.space_group_name_H-M   'P 1'
#
loop_
_entity.id
_entity.type
_entity.pdbx_description
1 polymer ?
#
loop_
_entity_poly.entity_id
_entity_poly.type
_entity_poly.pdbx_seq_one_letter_code
_entity_poly.pdbx_strand_id
1 'polypeptide(L)'
;MQSPCFNCICCQNSHEDQNPSSKISIIITCHREFIDAIASSIHPNSQFTNHECLPSYEELFANLQEAYPHYSQTKLADEIRANEYHHLTLSKHVCLDYTGNGLFSYYQQQKMIKSHPIHDSIASSSSAPAPPPHPPPTHDEPFFNISYKSVSLTTQLLYGGQESDTERKMTKRIMKYMNVSKHDYSMVFTANQSSAFNLLADSYPFESNPNLLTVYDHENEAVEGMIDNARRKGAKVAAAEFSWPNLRINSRKLRKTLSVKKKQGLFVFPLQSKVTGTRYSYQWMNIAQENGWHVVFDASALGPKDMETLGLSIFQPDFLICTFYKVFGENPSGFCCLFVKTPTISQLNKSITSLGIIRLVPVETKSFEHDSSSSSSSSTSSVHNQENSVSEFQEIEQVSDHDQQPKKITTLFEILKWGNKSNEKTLSTKTTSLECRGLDHADKLGLILTSSRARYLINWLINALTRLQHPHTEDIHIPLVKIYGSNIHFNRGPAVAFNVFDWKGQKIDPTLVQKLADRHNISLSCAFLKHIWFSKMYDDEKNTTLESFDDDNYKNKKKKKGKLSFGVSVISVSIGMMTNFEDLYKLWSFIARFLDADFVEKEKWRYKALNQTTIEV
;
A
#
# COMPACT_ATOMS: atom_id res chain seq x y z
N MET A 1 5.80 -0.70 26.42
CA MET A 1 7.03 -0.01 25.97
C MET A 1 6.72 0.61 24.61
N GLN A 2 6.53 1.92 24.61
CA GLN A 2 6.05 2.70 23.46
C GLN A 2 7.21 2.93 22.48
N SER A 3 6.95 2.78 21.18
CA SER A 3 7.85 3.26 20.13
C SER A 3 8.03 4.78 20.26
N PRO A 4 9.23 5.33 20.03
CA PRO A 4 9.43 6.77 20.15
C PRO A 4 8.57 7.49 19.10
N CYS A 5 7.84 8.52 19.53
CA CYS A 5 7.00 9.34 18.68
C CYS A 5 7.90 10.34 17.91
N PHE A 6 8.57 9.88 16.86
CA PHE A 6 9.45 10.75 16.06
C PHE A 6 8.69 11.77 15.16
N ASN A 7 7.36 11.68 15.07
CA ASN A 7 6.56 12.41 14.08
C ASN A 7 5.42 13.27 14.68
N CYS A 8 5.48 13.62 15.97
CA CYS A 8 4.52 14.57 16.54
C CYS A 8 5.07 16.00 16.42
N ILE A 9 4.48 16.81 15.53
CA ILE A 9 4.77 18.25 15.42
C ILE A 9 4.45 18.97 16.74
N CYS A 10 3.49 18.48 17.52
CA CYS A 10 3.16 19.02 18.84
C CYS A 10 4.29 18.86 19.87
N CYS A 11 5.21 17.89 19.68
CA CYS A 11 6.35 17.66 20.57
C CYS A 11 7.59 18.50 20.18
N GLN A 12 7.57 19.24 19.06
CA GLN A 12 8.72 20.03 18.61
C GLN A 12 8.82 21.41 19.28
N ASN A 13 7.79 21.83 20.04
CA ASN A 13 7.76 23.14 20.70
C ASN A 13 8.29 23.15 22.14
N SER A 14 8.77 22.02 22.67
CA SER A 14 9.32 21.96 24.04
C SER A 14 10.81 21.57 24.02
N HIS A 15 11.66 22.48 23.54
CA HIS A 15 13.08 22.47 23.85
C HIS A 15 13.30 23.21 25.18
N GLU A 16 12.87 22.60 26.26
CA GLU A 16 13.44 22.83 27.59
C GLU A 16 13.70 21.46 28.21
N ASP A 17 14.83 21.34 28.91
CA ASP A 17 15.26 20.14 29.61
C ASP A 17 14.16 19.63 30.56
N GLN A 18 13.35 18.68 30.10
CA GLN A 18 12.31 18.11 30.92
C GLN A 18 12.42 16.58 31.06
N ASN A 19 12.31 16.17 32.34
CA ASN A 19 12.36 14.81 32.87
C ASN A 19 11.53 13.80 32.06
N PRO A 20 11.88 12.50 32.05
CA PRO A 20 11.14 11.46 31.32
C PRO A 20 9.64 11.38 31.61
N SER A 21 9.19 11.80 32.81
CA SER A 21 7.77 11.85 33.18
C SER A 21 6.99 12.93 32.42
N SER A 22 7.61 14.08 32.12
CA SER A 22 6.99 15.20 31.38
C SER A 22 6.69 14.84 29.92
N LYS A 23 7.61 14.12 29.26
CA LYS A 23 7.47 13.68 27.86
C LYS A 23 6.31 12.70 27.68
N ILE A 24 6.10 11.81 28.65
CA ILE A 24 4.96 10.88 28.65
C ILE A 24 3.65 11.64 28.81
N SER A 25 3.59 12.62 29.73
CA SER A 25 2.42 13.48 29.91
C SER A 25 2.08 14.26 28.64
N ILE A 26 3.06 14.83 27.95
CA ILE A 26 2.87 15.56 26.68
C ILE A 26 2.31 14.65 25.58
N ILE A 27 2.85 13.43 25.43
CA ILE A 27 2.35 12.46 24.43
C ILE A 27 0.90 12.06 24.72
N ILE A 28 0.57 11.84 26.00
CA ILE A 28 -0.80 11.50 26.42
C ILE A 28 -1.75 12.66 26.12
N THR A 29 -1.36 13.90 26.43
CA THR A 29 -2.16 15.10 26.14
C THR A 29 -2.40 15.26 24.64
N CYS A 30 -1.35 15.21 23.81
CA CYS A 30 -1.52 15.31 22.35
C CYS A 30 -2.37 14.18 21.76
N HIS A 31 -2.29 12.97 22.32
CA HIS A 31 -3.13 11.86 21.88
C HIS A 31 -4.60 12.09 22.24
N ARG A 32 -4.88 12.63 23.43
CA ARG A 32 -6.25 13.00 23.83
C ARG A 32 -6.78 14.12 22.94
N GLU A 33 -6.02 15.19 22.75
CA GLU A 33 -6.38 16.29 21.85
C GLU A 33 -6.68 15.80 20.43
N PHE A 34 -5.89 14.85 19.91
CA PHE A 34 -6.14 14.25 18.60
C PHE A 34 -7.47 13.48 18.55
N ILE A 35 -7.77 12.68 19.57
CA ILE A 35 -9.04 11.95 19.65
C ILE A 35 -10.22 12.92 19.77
N ASP A 36 -10.09 13.94 20.61
CA ASP A 36 -11.14 14.94 20.83
C ASP A 36 -11.41 15.74 19.55
N ALA A 37 -10.36 16.10 18.79
CA ALA A 37 -10.50 16.71 17.47
C ALA A 37 -11.17 15.75 16.47
N ILE A 38 -10.85 14.45 16.48
CA ILE A 38 -11.56 13.50 15.58
C ILE A 38 -13.02 13.47 15.99
N ALA A 39 -13.30 13.37 17.28
CA ALA A 39 -14.65 13.28 17.79
C ALA A 39 -15.46 14.55 17.45
N SER A 40 -14.87 15.74 17.47
CA SER A 40 -15.55 17.00 17.12
C SER A 40 -15.80 17.19 15.63
N SER A 41 -15.05 16.51 14.75
CA SER A 41 -15.26 16.58 13.28
C SER A 41 -16.64 16.09 12.80
N ILE A 42 -17.40 15.45 13.70
CA ILE A 42 -18.82 15.12 13.53
C ILE A 42 -19.49 15.51 14.85
N HIS A 43 -20.62 16.23 14.82
CA HIS A 43 -21.28 16.79 16.02
C HIS A 43 -21.25 15.86 17.25
N PRO A 44 -20.64 16.27 18.38
CA PRO A 44 -20.51 15.42 19.56
C PRO A 44 -21.87 14.87 20.01
N ASN A 45 -21.95 13.57 20.28
CA ASN A 45 -23.17 12.83 20.67
C ASN A 45 -24.24 12.61 19.58
N SER A 46 -23.99 13.00 18.33
CA SER A 46 -24.87 12.62 17.22
C SER A 46 -24.68 11.15 16.85
N GLN A 47 -25.71 10.34 17.13
CA GLN A 47 -25.91 9.01 16.57
C GLN A 47 -26.87 9.11 15.39
N PHE A 48 -26.54 8.45 14.28
CA PHE A 48 -27.36 8.46 13.07
C PHE A 48 -28.09 7.14 12.93
N THR A 49 -29.41 7.21 13.00
CA THR A 49 -30.34 6.06 12.88
C THR A 49 -31.11 6.05 11.57
N ASN A 50 -31.00 7.11 10.77
CA ASN A 50 -31.57 7.21 9.43
C ASN A 50 -30.52 7.80 8.46
N HIS A 51 -30.35 7.13 7.33
CA HIS A 51 -29.45 7.54 6.24
C HIS A 51 -29.85 8.87 5.56
N GLU A 52 -31.10 9.29 5.66
CA GLU A 52 -31.56 10.58 5.13
C GLU A 52 -31.23 11.76 6.07
N CYS A 53 -30.87 11.48 7.33
CA CYS A 53 -30.53 12.49 8.33
C CYS A 53 -29.02 12.76 8.42
N LEU A 54 -28.22 12.27 7.47
CA LEU A 54 -26.79 12.55 7.45
C LEU A 54 -26.55 14.03 7.14
N PRO A 55 -25.59 14.69 7.82
CA PRO A 55 -25.22 16.06 7.51
C PRO A 55 -24.66 16.17 6.08
N SER A 56 -24.74 17.37 5.53
CA SER A 56 -24.25 17.66 4.17
C SER A 56 -22.74 17.46 4.06
N TYR A 57 -22.27 17.23 2.84
CA TYR A 57 -20.84 17.14 2.54
C TYR A 57 -20.11 18.42 2.97
N GLU A 58 -20.68 19.59 2.65
CA GLU A 58 -20.10 20.91 2.92
C GLU A 58 -19.92 21.15 4.42
N GLU A 59 -20.92 20.80 5.22
CA GLU A 59 -20.87 20.91 6.68
C GLU A 59 -19.79 20.02 7.28
N LEU A 60 -19.75 18.73 6.92
CA LEU A 60 -18.75 17.81 7.48
C LEU A 60 -17.34 18.10 6.99
N PHE A 61 -17.21 18.64 5.77
CA PHE A 61 -15.91 19.08 5.28
C PHE A 61 -15.40 20.30 6.05
N ALA A 62 -16.28 21.27 6.35
CA ALA A 62 -15.93 22.40 7.21
C ALA A 62 -15.53 21.93 8.63
N ASN A 63 -16.31 21.02 9.23
CA ASN A 63 -15.98 20.45 10.54
C ASN A 63 -14.65 19.68 10.53
N LEU A 64 -14.34 18.95 9.44
CA LEU A 64 -13.04 18.30 9.27
C LEU A 64 -11.92 19.34 9.22
N GLN A 65 -12.09 20.44 8.48
CA GLN A 65 -11.08 21.48 8.37
C GLN A 65 -10.88 22.23 9.69
N GLU A 66 -11.92 22.40 10.49
CA GLU A 66 -11.84 22.97 11.84
C GLU A 66 -11.12 22.03 12.80
N ALA A 67 -11.47 20.74 12.79
CA ALA A 67 -10.80 19.70 13.58
C ALA A 67 -9.34 19.48 13.15
N TYR A 68 -9.05 19.63 11.85
CA TYR A 68 -7.73 19.47 11.24
C TYR A 68 -7.36 20.68 10.39
N PRO A 69 -6.91 21.79 11.00
CA PRO A 69 -6.53 22.99 10.26
C PRO A 69 -5.45 22.71 9.19
N HIS A 70 -4.57 21.74 9.46
CA HIS A 70 -3.51 21.32 8.55
C HIS A 70 -3.98 20.44 7.39
N TYR A 71 -5.23 19.95 7.38
CA TYR A 71 -5.76 19.20 6.23
C TYR A 71 -5.72 20.06 4.95
N SER A 72 -5.97 21.36 5.08
CA SER A 72 -5.89 22.35 3.98
C SER A 72 -4.52 22.39 3.29
N GLN A 73 -3.43 22.07 4.00
CA GLN A 73 -2.08 22.02 3.45
C GLN A 73 -1.89 20.85 2.48
N THR A 74 -2.81 19.89 2.48
CA THR A 74 -2.77 18.71 1.59
C THR A 74 -3.44 18.95 0.23
N LYS A 75 -3.86 20.20 -0.07
CA LYS A 75 -4.52 20.61 -1.32
C LYS A 75 -3.74 20.19 -2.59
N LEU A 76 -2.42 20.12 -2.52
CA LEU A 76 -1.59 19.65 -3.62
C LEU A 76 -1.98 18.23 -4.08
N ALA A 77 -2.45 17.36 -3.17
CA ALA A 77 -2.92 16.02 -3.52
C ALA A 77 -4.19 16.09 -4.37
N ASP A 78 -5.11 17.00 -4.04
CA ASP A 78 -6.34 17.24 -4.81
C ASP A 78 -6.02 17.85 -6.19
N GLU A 79 -5.05 18.77 -6.27
CA GLU A 79 -4.58 19.34 -7.54
C GLU A 79 -3.92 18.28 -8.44
N ILE A 80 -3.11 17.38 -7.87
CA ILE A 80 -2.54 16.25 -8.61
C ILE A 80 -3.67 15.33 -9.07
N ARG A 81 -4.61 14.97 -8.20
CA ARG A 81 -5.75 14.12 -8.54
C ARG A 81 -6.54 14.72 -9.71
N ALA A 82 -6.89 16.00 -9.64
CA ALA A 82 -7.67 16.69 -10.65
C ALA A 82 -6.99 16.75 -12.03
N ASN A 83 -5.65 16.79 -12.08
CA ASN A 83 -4.91 16.88 -13.34
C ASN A 83 -4.53 15.50 -13.89
N GLU A 84 -4.03 14.62 -13.03
CA GLU A 84 -3.36 13.37 -13.42
C GLU A 84 -4.27 12.14 -13.30
N TYR A 85 -5.35 12.26 -12.53
CA TYR A 85 -6.31 11.21 -12.21
C TYR A 85 -7.77 11.66 -12.41
N HIS A 86 -8.00 12.63 -13.30
CA HIS A 86 -9.31 13.23 -13.59
C HIS A 86 -10.40 12.20 -13.98
N HIS A 87 -10.01 11.06 -14.54
CA HIS A 87 -10.93 9.96 -14.87
C HIS A 87 -11.73 9.48 -13.65
N LEU A 88 -11.20 9.57 -12.41
CA LEU A 88 -11.92 9.23 -11.19
C LEU A 88 -13.12 10.16 -10.97
N THR A 89 -12.95 11.45 -11.24
CA THR A 89 -14.03 12.44 -11.15
C THR A 89 -15.03 12.23 -12.29
N LEU A 90 -14.55 11.96 -13.51
CA LEU A 90 -15.42 11.73 -14.67
C LEU A 90 -16.30 10.48 -14.51
N SER A 91 -15.73 9.38 -14.02
CA SER A 91 -16.47 8.13 -13.77
C SER A 91 -17.27 8.16 -12.46
N LYS A 92 -17.10 9.20 -11.64
CA LYS A 92 -17.62 9.30 -10.26
C LYS A 92 -17.22 8.08 -9.41
N HIS A 93 -16.07 7.49 -9.71
CA HIS A 93 -15.61 6.25 -9.09
C HIS A 93 -14.78 6.52 -7.84
N VAL A 94 -15.08 5.77 -6.78
CA VAL A 94 -14.43 5.83 -5.48
C VAL A 94 -13.61 4.55 -5.31
N CYS A 95 -12.29 4.67 -5.43
CA CYS A 95 -11.36 3.56 -5.23
C CYS A 95 -10.90 3.57 -3.76
N LEU A 96 -11.14 2.46 -3.05
CA LEU A 96 -10.83 2.28 -1.62
C LEU A 96 -10.23 0.90 -1.35
N ASP A 97 -9.54 0.36 -2.35
CA ASP A 97 -8.79 -0.90 -2.35
C ASP A 97 -7.30 -0.68 -2.69
N TYR A 98 -6.78 0.50 -2.37
CA TYR A 98 -5.38 0.86 -2.58
C TYR A 98 -4.42 -0.09 -1.84
N THR A 99 -3.72 -0.97 -2.56
CA THR A 99 -2.68 -1.84 -1.99
C THR A 99 -1.39 -1.77 -2.80
N GLY A 100 -0.28 -1.36 -2.17
CA GLY A 100 1.04 -1.21 -2.81
C GLY A 100 1.37 0.21 -3.27
N ASN A 101 2.34 0.33 -4.18
CA ASN A 101 2.83 1.61 -4.70
C ASN A 101 2.37 1.85 -6.14
N GLY A 102 1.73 2.99 -6.41
CA GLY A 102 1.31 3.38 -7.75
C GLY A 102 2.47 3.85 -8.62
N LEU A 103 2.66 3.27 -9.82
CA LEU A 103 3.74 3.66 -10.73
C LEU A 103 3.37 4.77 -11.71
N PHE A 104 2.17 4.70 -12.28
CA PHE A 104 1.79 5.52 -13.44
C PHE A 104 0.45 6.23 -13.21
N SER A 105 0.32 7.43 -13.75
CA SER A 105 -0.94 8.18 -13.77
C SER A 105 -1.75 7.85 -15.03
N TYR A 106 -3.03 8.22 -15.00
CA TYR A 106 -3.91 8.03 -16.15
C TYR A 106 -3.51 8.92 -17.33
N TYR A 107 -3.08 10.16 -17.06
CA TYR A 107 -2.56 11.04 -18.10
C TYR A 107 -1.33 10.44 -18.82
N GLN A 108 -0.46 9.78 -18.06
CA GLN A 108 0.70 9.09 -18.61
C GLN A 108 0.30 7.91 -19.52
N GLN A 109 -0.75 7.17 -19.15
CA GLN A 109 -1.32 6.11 -19.98
C GLN A 109 -1.84 6.67 -21.32
N GLN A 110 -2.64 7.74 -21.29
CA GLN A 110 -3.18 8.34 -22.52
C GLN A 110 -2.10 8.88 -23.46
N LYS A 111 -1.05 9.51 -22.93
CA LYS A 111 0.06 10.02 -23.76
C LYS A 111 0.76 8.92 -24.56
N MET A 112 1.02 7.77 -23.93
CA MET A 112 1.66 6.62 -24.58
C MET A 112 0.76 5.99 -25.66
N ILE A 113 -0.55 5.94 -25.42
CA ILE A 113 -1.52 5.48 -26.42
C ILE A 113 -1.56 6.45 -27.61
N LYS A 114 -1.58 7.76 -27.38
CA LYS A 114 -1.58 8.76 -28.47
C LYS A 114 -0.31 8.77 -29.31
N SER A 115 0.81 8.26 -28.80
CA SER A 115 2.02 8.03 -29.61
C SER A 115 1.96 6.80 -30.51
N HIS A 116 0.90 5.98 -30.44
CA HIS A 116 0.56 4.99 -31.45
C HIS A 116 -0.35 5.66 -32.49
N PRO A 117 0.12 5.92 -33.72
CA PRO A 117 -0.77 6.39 -34.77
C PRO A 117 -1.71 5.24 -35.14
N ILE A 118 -2.92 5.24 -34.59
CA ILE A 118 -4.05 4.63 -35.29
C ILE A 118 -4.18 5.46 -36.57
N HIS A 119 -4.03 4.80 -37.72
CA HIS A 119 -4.24 5.40 -39.02
C HIS A 119 -5.70 5.89 -39.12
N ASP A 120 -5.97 7.10 -38.65
CA ASP A 120 -7.12 7.85 -39.13
C ASP A 120 -6.76 8.33 -40.53
N SER A 121 -6.96 7.44 -41.50
CA SER A 121 -7.03 7.80 -42.91
C SER A 121 -8.21 8.75 -43.10
N ILE A 122 -7.92 10.05 -42.96
CA ILE A 122 -8.76 11.12 -43.49
C ILE A 122 -8.66 11.03 -45.02
N ALA A 123 -9.51 10.19 -45.61
CA ALA A 123 -9.88 10.33 -47.00
C ALA A 123 -11.03 11.35 -47.07
N SER A 124 -10.75 12.54 -47.59
CA SER A 124 -11.78 13.48 -48.00
C SER A 124 -12.49 12.97 -49.25
N SER A 125 -13.80 12.75 -49.16
CA SER A 125 -14.85 13.19 -50.11
C SER A 125 -16.03 12.20 -50.18
N SER A 126 -17.20 12.70 -49.78
CA SER A 126 -18.51 12.58 -50.42
C SER A 126 -19.65 12.44 -49.40
N SER A 127 -20.76 13.05 -49.77
CA SER A 127 -21.99 13.26 -49.03
C SER A 127 -22.69 11.96 -48.58
N ALA A 128 -22.69 11.68 -47.27
CA ALA A 128 -23.60 10.75 -46.60
C ALA A 128 -23.81 11.17 -45.13
N PRO A 129 -24.93 10.80 -44.47
CA PRO A 129 -25.24 11.24 -43.11
C PRO A 129 -24.28 10.64 -42.10
N ALA A 130 -24.01 11.38 -41.01
CA ALA A 130 -23.09 10.98 -39.95
C ALA A 130 -23.45 9.59 -39.37
N PRO A 131 -22.46 8.70 -39.15
CA PRO A 131 -22.70 7.45 -38.45
C PRO A 131 -23.03 7.71 -36.97
N PRO A 132 -23.73 6.79 -36.29
CA PRO A 132 -24.03 6.94 -34.87
C PRO A 132 -22.73 7.06 -34.06
N PRO A 133 -22.74 7.77 -32.91
CA PRO A 133 -21.55 7.93 -32.09
C PRO A 133 -20.99 6.56 -31.72
N HIS A 134 -19.75 6.31 -32.12
CA HIS A 134 -19.03 5.11 -31.75
C HIS A 134 -19.01 4.97 -30.22
N PRO A 135 -19.17 3.76 -29.66
CA PRO A 135 -18.97 3.53 -28.24
C PRO A 135 -17.53 3.92 -27.85
N PRO A 136 -17.30 4.35 -26.60
CA PRO A 136 -15.97 4.78 -26.15
C PRO A 136 -14.94 3.66 -26.38
N PRO A 137 -13.68 3.98 -26.70
CA PRO A 137 -12.70 2.97 -27.04
C PRO A 137 -12.44 2.05 -25.85
N THR A 138 -12.56 0.74 -26.05
CA THR A 138 -12.09 -0.27 -25.10
C THR A 138 -10.56 -0.30 -25.17
N HIS A 139 -9.92 0.31 -24.17
CA HIS A 139 -8.48 0.57 -24.10
C HIS A 139 -7.73 -0.58 -23.37
N ASP A 140 -7.31 -1.62 -24.08
CA ASP A 140 -6.64 -2.79 -23.49
C ASP A 140 -5.12 -2.89 -23.74
N GLU A 141 -4.49 -1.87 -24.35
CA GLU A 141 -3.05 -1.94 -24.59
C GLU A 141 -2.19 -1.68 -23.33
N PRO A 142 -1.24 -2.58 -23.02
CA PRO A 142 -0.44 -2.48 -21.83
C PRO A 142 0.66 -1.42 -21.92
N PHE A 143 0.82 -0.57 -20.89
CA PHE A 143 1.94 0.40 -20.80
C PHE A 143 3.34 -0.22 -21.00
N PHE A 144 3.54 -1.44 -20.52
CA PHE A 144 4.77 -2.21 -20.70
C PHE A 144 4.39 -3.69 -20.78
N ASN A 145 5.15 -4.46 -21.56
CA ASN A 145 5.01 -5.90 -21.62
C ASN A 145 5.86 -6.57 -20.53
N ILE A 146 5.32 -7.66 -19.97
CA ILE A 146 6.02 -8.51 -19.03
C ILE A 146 6.49 -9.75 -19.78
N SER A 147 7.78 -10.06 -19.74
CA SER A 147 8.29 -11.35 -20.23
C SER A 147 9.02 -12.10 -19.12
N TYR A 148 8.87 -13.42 -19.08
CA TYR A 148 9.45 -14.24 -18.01
C TYR A 148 10.91 -14.62 -18.30
N LYS A 149 11.76 -14.59 -17.27
CA LYS A 149 13.13 -15.12 -17.32
C LYS A 149 13.15 -16.53 -16.74
N SER A 150 13.69 -17.49 -17.48
CA SER A 150 14.03 -18.81 -16.95
C SER A 150 15.46 -18.79 -16.41
N VAL A 151 15.62 -18.27 -15.19
CA VAL A 151 16.92 -18.15 -14.51
C VAL A 151 16.75 -18.44 -13.04
N SER A 152 17.80 -18.89 -12.36
CA SER A 152 17.79 -19.03 -10.90
C SER A 152 17.91 -17.66 -10.23
N LEU A 153 17.31 -17.52 -9.04
CA LEU A 153 17.41 -16.30 -8.25
C LEU A 153 18.87 -15.91 -7.98
N THR A 154 19.68 -16.86 -7.51
CA THR A 154 21.08 -16.59 -7.12
C THR A 154 21.95 -16.21 -8.31
N THR A 155 21.78 -16.83 -9.48
CA THR A 155 22.50 -16.44 -10.70
C THR A 155 22.11 -15.02 -11.12
N GLN A 156 20.81 -14.71 -11.12
CA GLN A 156 20.32 -13.38 -11.51
C GLN A 156 20.79 -12.28 -10.55
N LEU A 157 20.91 -12.57 -9.24
CA LEU A 157 21.39 -11.63 -8.23
C LEU A 157 22.91 -11.41 -8.28
N LEU A 158 23.70 -12.47 -8.48
CA LEU A 158 25.18 -12.40 -8.42
C LEU A 158 25.81 -11.85 -9.69
N TYR A 159 25.37 -12.34 -10.85
CA TYR A 159 26.01 -12.05 -12.13
C TYR A 159 25.23 -11.03 -12.96
N GLY A 160 24.01 -10.70 -12.53
CA GLY A 160 23.06 -9.99 -13.37
C GLY A 160 22.66 -10.81 -14.60
N GLY A 161 21.78 -10.22 -15.41
CA GLY A 161 21.52 -10.69 -16.78
C GLY A 161 21.74 -9.54 -17.75
N GLN A 162 21.44 -9.76 -19.03
CA GLN A 162 21.28 -8.64 -19.99
C GLN A 162 20.14 -7.73 -19.49
N GLU A 163 20.48 -6.66 -18.76
CA GLU A 163 19.53 -5.68 -18.23
C GLU A 163 19.27 -4.65 -19.32
N SER A 164 18.01 -4.54 -19.75
CA SER A 164 17.62 -3.48 -20.68
C SER A 164 17.79 -2.10 -20.04
N ASP A 165 17.93 -1.05 -20.86
CA ASP A 165 17.98 0.32 -20.35
C ASP A 165 16.74 0.70 -19.54
N THR A 166 15.58 0.14 -19.89
CA THR A 166 14.32 0.33 -19.17
C THR A 166 14.35 -0.32 -17.80
N GLU A 167 14.79 -1.57 -17.70
CA GLU A 167 14.98 -2.25 -16.41
C GLU A 167 15.97 -1.46 -15.54
N ARG A 168 17.11 -1.04 -16.09
CA ARG A 168 18.13 -0.28 -15.35
C ARG A 168 17.60 1.04 -14.82
N LYS A 169 16.86 1.80 -15.65
CA LYS A 169 16.21 3.06 -15.25
C LYS A 169 15.14 2.82 -14.18
N MET A 170 14.29 1.81 -14.35
CA MET A 170 13.25 1.45 -13.39
C MET A 170 13.84 0.99 -12.05
N THR A 171 14.84 0.11 -12.08
CA THR A 171 15.60 -0.35 -10.92
C THR A 171 16.18 0.84 -10.16
N LYS A 172 16.84 1.77 -10.86
CA LYS A 172 17.39 2.98 -10.23
C LYS A 172 16.28 3.83 -9.59
N ARG A 173 15.14 4.01 -10.28
CA ARG A 173 14.01 4.80 -9.79
C ARG A 173 13.36 4.20 -8.54
N ILE A 174 13.15 2.88 -8.54
CA ILE A 174 12.56 2.14 -7.43
C ILE A 174 13.51 2.06 -6.24
N MET A 175 14.80 1.77 -6.45
CA MET A 175 15.78 1.75 -5.36
C MET A 175 15.90 3.11 -4.68
N LYS A 176 15.92 4.20 -5.46
CA LYS A 176 15.86 5.56 -4.93
C LYS A 176 14.57 5.78 -4.12
N TYR A 177 13.43 5.35 -4.64
CA TYR A 177 12.13 5.48 -3.95
C TYR A 177 12.09 4.72 -2.62
N MET A 178 12.64 3.51 -2.59
CA MET A 178 12.71 2.66 -1.39
C MET A 178 13.82 3.10 -0.43
N ASN A 179 14.62 4.12 -0.78
CA ASN A 179 15.80 4.55 -0.03
C ASN A 179 16.80 3.42 0.24
N VAL A 180 17.05 2.60 -0.78
CA VAL A 180 17.95 1.44 -0.73
C VAL A 180 19.09 1.60 -1.75
N SER A 181 20.32 1.31 -1.33
CA SER A 181 21.52 1.36 -2.18
C SER A 181 21.75 0.06 -2.93
N LYS A 182 22.25 0.17 -4.18
CA LYS A 182 22.74 -0.97 -4.99
C LYS A 182 23.94 -1.68 -4.36
N HIS A 183 24.66 -1.01 -3.47
CA HIS A 183 25.79 -1.62 -2.75
C HIS A 183 25.29 -2.61 -1.68
N ASP A 184 24.21 -2.25 -1.00
CA ASP A 184 23.67 -3.02 0.13
C ASP A 184 22.69 -4.10 -0.31
N TYR A 185 21.97 -3.87 -1.41
CA TYR A 185 20.94 -4.78 -1.91
C TYR A 185 21.00 -4.98 -3.42
N SER A 186 20.75 -6.23 -3.82
CA SER A 186 20.42 -6.61 -5.20
C SER A 186 18.91 -6.79 -5.35
N MET A 187 18.36 -6.51 -6.54
CA MET A 187 16.92 -6.54 -6.78
C MET A 187 16.58 -7.36 -8.02
N VAL A 188 15.45 -8.07 -7.98
CA VAL A 188 14.83 -8.70 -9.16
C VAL A 188 13.36 -8.29 -9.29
N PHE A 189 12.90 -8.12 -10.53
CA PHE A 189 11.48 -7.97 -10.83
C PHE A 189 10.79 -9.33 -10.83
N THR A 190 9.60 -9.37 -10.26
CA THR A 190 8.76 -10.55 -10.16
C THR A 190 7.34 -10.24 -10.65
N ALA A 191 6.65 -11.23 -11.21
CA ALA A 191 5.33 -10.99 -11.82
C ALA A 191 4.30 -10.44 -10.84
N ASN A 192 4.32 -10.90 -9.59
CA ASN A 192 3.39 -10.51 -8.53
C ASN A 192 3.94 -10.90 -7.15
N GLN A 193 3.20 -10.59 -6.08
CA GLN A 193 3.61 -10.83 -4.70
C GLN A 193 3.83 -12.33 -4.44
N SER A 194 2.95 -13.19 -4.96
CA SER A 194 3.05 -14.66 -4.85
C SER A 194 4.32 -15.19 -5.50
N SER A 195 4.71 -14.62 -6.65
CA SER A 195 5.96 -14.97 -7.33
C SER A 195 7.18 -14.60 -6.47
N ALA A 196 7.19 -13.41 -5.86
CA ALA A 196 8.30 -12.96 -5.00
C ALA A 196 8.49 -13.86 -3.76
N PHE A 197 7.40 -14.17 -3.05
CA PHE A 197 7.43 -15.03 -1.87
C PHE A 197 7.82 -16.48 -2.21
N ASN A 198 7.25 -17.05 -3.29
CA ASN A 198 7.60 -18.40 -3.73
C ASN A 198 9.05 -18.49 -4.20
N LEU A 199 9.52 -17.51 -4.96
CA LEU A 199 10.90 -17.41 -5.44
C LEU A 199 11.91 -17.41 -4.27
N LEU A 200 11.60 -16.67 -3.20
CA LEU A 200 12.39 -16.66 -1.98
C LEU A 200 12.34 -18.01 -1.26
N ALA A 201 11.15 -18.57 -1.04
CA ALA A 201 10.98 -19.88 -0.40
C ALA A 201 11.69 -21.01 -1.17
N ASP A 202 11.69 -20.93 -2.51
CA ASP A 202 12.38 -21.85 -3.41
C ASP A 202 13.90 -21.73 -3.35
N SER A 203 14.43 -20.58 -2.95
CA SER A 203 15.88 -20.38 -2.87
C SER A 203 16.41 -20.50 -1.44
N TYR A 204 15.53 -20.48 -0.43
CA TYR A 204 15.94 -20.50 0.96
C TYR A 204 16.33 -21.91 1.47
N PRO A 205 17.44 -22.05 2.24
CA PRO A 205 17.94 -23.34 2.70
C PRO A 205 17.19 -23.88 3.94
N PHE A 206 15.93 -24.27 3.77
CA PHE A 206 15.10 -24.80 4.87
C PHE A 206 15.64 -26.11 5.50
N GLU A 207 16.53 -26.83 4.84
CA GLU A 207 17.18 -28.02 5.42
C GLU A 207 18.09 -27.65 6.61
N SER A 208 18.87 -26.57 6.46
CA SER A 208 19.75 -26.03 7.50
C SER A 208 18.99 -25.09 8.45
N ASN A 209 18.00 -24.38 7.91
CA ASN A 209 17.23 -23.33 8.60
C ASN A 209 15.72 -23.64 8.56
N PRO A 210 15.24 -24.62 9.35
CA PRO A 210 13.97 -25.28 9.14
C PRO A 210 12.76 -24.48 9.59
N ASN A 211 12.90 -23.27 10.13
CA ASN A 211 11.76 -22.54 10.66
C ASN A 211 11.23 -21.49 9.67
N LEU A 212 9.92 -21.32 9.64
CA LEU A 212 9.25 -20.20 9.00
C LEU A 212 8.24 -19.63 9.98
N LEU A 213 8.36 -18.35 10.31
CA LEU A 213 7.44 -17.62 11.18
C LEU A 213 6.83 -16.45 10.43
N THR A 214 5.51 -16.44 10.28
CA THR A 214 4.77 -15.38 9.58
C THR A 214 3.98 -14.50 10.54
N VAL A 215 3.84 -13.20 10.22
CA VAL A 215 3.13 -12.22 11.06
C VAL A 215 2.01 -11.54 10.28
N TYR A 216 0.95 -12.29 9.97
CA TYR A 216 -0.22 -11.80 9.22
C TYR A 216 -1.50 -12.04 10.03
N ASP A 217 -2.28 -10.97 10.25
CA ASP A 217 -3.58 -11.01 10.93
C ASP A 217 -4.73 -11.41 9.99
N HIS A 218 -4.41 -11.72 8.73
CA HIS A 218 -5.35 -12.05 7.66
C HIS A 218 -4.77 -13.11 6.75
N GLU A 219 -5.65 -13.76 5.99
CA GLU A 219 -5.28 -14.65 4.90
C GLU A 219 -4.61 -13.89 3.75
N ASN A 220 -3.40 -14.31 3.42
CA ASN A 220 -2.64 -13.75 2.32
C ASN A 220 -2.17 -14.87 1.39
N GLU A 221 -2.76 -14.96 0.20
CA GLU A 221 -2.50 -16.00 -0.79
C GLU A 221 -1.00 -16.16 -1.11
N ALA A 222 -0.28 -15.04 -1.23
CA ALA A 222 1.14 -15.06 -1.54
C ALA A 222 1.98 -15.69 -0.42
N VAL A 223 1.60 -15.43 0.83
CA VAL A 223 2.24 -16.00 2.02
C VAL A 223 1.87 -17.47 2.19
N GLU A 224 0.62 -17.86 1.93
CA GLU A 224 0.21 -19.27 1.96
C GLU A 224 0.96 -20.10 0.90
N GLY A 225 1.15 -19.55 -0.31
CA GLY A 225 2.00 -20.15 -1.34
C GLY A 225 3.42 -20.41 -0.83
N MET A 226 4.04 -19.42 -0.18
CA MET A 226 5.36 -19.57 0.46
C MET A 226 5.35 -20.61 1.58
N ILE A 227 4.31 -20.63 2.42
CA ILE A 227 4.16 -21.61 3.51
C ILE A 227 4.13 -23.03 2.95
N ASP A 228 3.33 -23.27 1.91
CA ASP A 228 3.24 -24.58 1.27
C ASP A 228 4.55 -24.97 0.59
N ASN A 229 5.24 -24.00 0.00
CA ASN A 229 6.56 -24.22 -0.57
C ASN A 229 7.61 -24.60 0.49
N ALA A 230 7.66 -23.84 1.59
CA ALA A 230 8.55 -24.12 2.71
C ALA A 230 8.27 -25.51 3.31
N ARG A 231 6.99 -25.88 3.48
CA ARG A 231 6.58 -27.22 3.97
C ARG A 231 7.06 -28.34 3.06
N ARG A 232 6.95 -28.18 1.74
CA ARG A 232 7.46 -29.17 0.76
C ARG A 232 8.97 -29.41 0.91
N LYS A 233 9.69 -28.44 1.47
CA LYS A 233 11.14 -28.50 1.76
C LYS A 233 11.47 -28.87 3.22
N GLY A 234 10.49 -29.36 3.97
CA GLY A 234 10.68 -29.82 5.35
C GLY A 234 10.65 -28.70 6.41
N ALA A 235 10.23 -27.48 6.05
CA ALA A 235 10.13 -26.40 7.03
C ALA A 235 9.01 -26.61 8.06
N LYS A 236 9.29 -26.25 9.30
CA LYS A 236 8.38 -26.07 10.41
C LYS A 236 7.81 -24.67 10.37
N VAL A 237 6.51 -24.57 10.10
CA VAL A 237 5.81 -23.29 9.95
C VAL A 237 5.05 -22.94 11.21
N ALA A 238 5.19 -21.70 11.67
CA ALA A 238 4.42 -21.08 12.74
C ALA A 238 3.87 -19.72 12.28
N ALA A 239 2.79 -19.27 12.89
CA ALA A 239 2.21 -17.95 12.67
C ALA A 239 2.13 -17.19 14.00
N ALA A 240 2.32 -15.87 13.96
CA ALA A 240 2.03 -15.01 15.08
C ALA A 240 0.52 -14.97 15.36
N GLU A 241 0.17 -14.71 16.61
CA GLU A 241 -1.22 -14.53 17.01
C GLU A 241 -1.53 -13.07 17.33
N PHE A 242 -2.79 -12.68 17.17
CA PHE A 242 -3.25 -11.30 17.28
C PHE A 242 -4.36 -11.20 18.33
N SER A 243 -4.17 -10.35 19.33
CA SER A 243 -5.11 -10.21 20.43
C SER A 243 -6.41 -9.53 20.00
N TRP A 244 -7.53 -10.19 20.25
CA TRP A 244 -8.87 -9.63 20.10
C TRP A 244 -9.14 -8.50 21.12
N PRO A 245 -9.92 -7.45 20.77
CA PRO A 245 -10.48 -7.11 19.46
C PRO A 245 -9.56 -6.23 18.59
N ASN A 246 -8.51 -5.64 19.18
CA ASN A 246 -7.67 -4.63 18.51
C ASN A 246 -6.68 -5.20 17.49
N LEU A 247 -6.60 -6.53 17.37
CA LEU A 247 -5.71 -7.29 16.46
C LEU A 247 -4.25 -6.84 16.52
N ARG A 248 -3.80 -6.43 17.70
CA ARG A 248 -2.38 -6.18 17.97
C ARG A 248 -1.66 -7.52 18.14
N ILE A 249 -0.41 -7.59 17.68
CA ILE A 249 0.43 -8.78 17.90
C ILE A 249 0.45 -9.15 19.39
N ASN A 250 0.24 -10.43 19.68
CA ASN A 250 0.47 -10.98 21.01
C ASN A 250 1.97 -10.99 21.32
N SER A 251 2.47 -9.86 21.82
CA SER A 251 3.90 -9.62 22.05
C SER A 251 4.57 -10.69 22.93
N ARG A 252 3.85 -11.23 23.93
CA ARG A 252 4.40 -12.25 24.82
C ARG A 252 4.65 -13.55 24.07
N LYS A 253 3.68 -13.99 23.27
CA LYS A 253 3.80 -15.21 22.46
C LYS A 253 4.86 -15.04 21.36
N LEU A 254 4.82 -13.93 20.62
CA LEU A 254 5.79 -13.70 19.54
C LEU A 254 7.23 -13.65 20.06
N ARG A 255 7.48 -12.92 21.17
CA ARG A 255 8.81 -12.87 21.80
C ARG A 255 9.30 -14.26 22.20
N LYS A 256 8.43 -15.07 22.82
CA LYS A 256 8.77 -16.45 23.21
C LYS A 256 9.15 -17.29 21.99
N THR A 257 8.44 -17.16 20.88
CA THR A 257 8.75 -17.88 19.63
C THR A 257 10.08 -17.43 19.04
N LEU A 258 10.36 -16.13 19.02
CA LEU A 258 11.61 -15.59 18.45
C LEU A 258 12.85 -15.94 19.28
N SER A 259 12.73 -16.06 20.61
CA SER A 259 13.85 -16.37 21.51
C SER A 259 14.36 -17.82 21.46
N VAL A 260 13.76 -18.70 20.65
CA VAL A 260 14.18 -20.11 20.55
C VAL A 260 15.46 -20.22 19.71
N LYS A 261 16.61 -20.40 20.39
CA LYS A 261 17.96 -20.36 19.78
C LYS A 261 18.38 -21.56 18.90
N LYS A 262 17.52 -22.53 18.59
CA LYS A 262 17.93 -23.76 17.85
C LYS A 262 17.38 -23.78 16.41
N LYS A 263 18.31 -23.80 15.44
CA LYS A 263 18.11 -23.88 13.98
C LYS A 263 17.16 -22.80 13.45
N GLN A 264 17.69 -21.61 13.16
CA GLN A 264 16.90 -20.43 12.80
C GLN A 264 16.27 -20.56 11.39
N GLY A 265 15.56 -19.53 10.95
CA GLY A 265 14.64 -19.62 9.83
C GLY A 265 14.29 -18.26 9.26
N LEU A 266 13.24 -18.22 8.44
CA LEU A 266 12.69 -16.96 7.92
C LEU A 266 11.65 -16.39 8.88
N PHE A 267 11.79 -15.11 9.21
CA PHE A 267 10.78 -14.31 9.90
C PHE A 267 10.14 -13.34 8.90
N VAL A 268 8.90 -13.61 8.49
CA VAL A 268 8.16 -12.82 7.51
C VAL A 268 7.27 -11.81 8.23
N PHE A 269 7.60 -10.53 8.05
CA PHE A 269 7.06 -9.45 8.86
C PHE A 269 6.61 -8.27 7.98
N PRO A 270 5.30 -7.98 7.91
CA PRO A 270 4.83 -6.68 7.44
C PRO A 270 4.95 -5.64 8.57
N LEU A 271 5.12 -4.36 8.25
CA LEU A 271 5.10 -3.29 9.27
C LEU A 271 3.69 -2.93 9.73
N GLN A 272 2.69 -3.20 8.90
CA GLN A 272 1.29 -2.93 9.21
C GLN A 272 0.40 -3.93 8.51
N SER A 273 -0.78 -4.18 9.10
CA SER A 273 -1.82 -4.94 8.42
C SER A 273 -2.36 -4.16 7.23
N LYS A 274 -2.38 -4.78 6.06
CA LYS A 274 -3.06 -4.24 4.87
C LYS A 274 -4.59 -4.24 5.02
N VAL A 275 -5.12 -5.02 5.97
CA VAL A 275 -6.57 -5.21 6.17
C VAL A 275 -7.10 -4.33 7.29
N THR A 276 -6.47 -4.39 8.47
CA THR A 276 -6.96 -3.72 9.68
C THR A 276 -6.33 -2.34 9.91
N GLY A 277 -5.25 -2.02 9.17
CA GLY A 277 -4.45 -0.82 9.39
C GLY A 277 -3.67 -0.82 10.71
N THR A 278 -3.66 -1.94 11.45
CA THR A 278 -2.88 -2.03 12.70
C THR A 278 -1.39 -1.96 12.38
N ARG A 279 -0.68 -0.97 12.95
CA ARG A 279 0.78 -0.85 12.81
C ARG A 279 1.52 -1.68 13.85
N TYR A 280 2.64 -2.25 13.43
CA TYR A 280 3.53 -3.06 14.24
C TYR A 280 4.87 -2.34 14.46
N SER A 281 5.57 -2.69 15.54
CA SER A 281 6.85 -2.05 15.88
C SER A 281 7.98 -2.64 15.03
N TYR A 282 8.81 -1.77 14.44
CA TYR A 282 10.06 -2.15 13.77
C TYR A 282 11.00 -2.98 14.66
N GLN A 283 10.90 -2.83 15.99
CA GLN A 283 11.71 -3.57 16.97
C GLN A 283 11.59 -5.09 16.81
N TRP A 284 10.49 -5.61 16.25
CA TRP A 284 10.36 -7.04 15.99
C TRP A 284 11.40 -7.56 15.00
N MET A 285 11.82 -6.75 14.02
CA MET A 285 12.89 -7.13 13.09
C MET A 285 14.23 -7.22 13.82
N ASN A 286 14.57 -6.22 14.64
CA ASN A 286 15.80 -6.25 15.44
C ASN A 286 15.82 -7.45 16.40
N ILE A 287 14.73 -7.69 17.12
CA ILE A 287 14.62 -8.85 18.03
C ILE A 287 14.80 -10.16 17.25
N ALA A 288 14.24 -10.27 16.05
CA ALA A 288 14.40 -11.46 15.21
C ALA A 288 15.87 -11.65 14.78
N GLN A 289 16.53 -10.59 14.28
CA GLN A 289 17.93 -10.61 13.85
C GLN A 289 18.90 -10.91 15.01
N GLU A 290 18.69 -10.30 16.18
CA GLU A 290 19.47 -10.59 17.41
C GLU A 290 19.34 -12.05 17.86
N ASN A 291 18.22 -12.70 17.51
CA ASN A 291 18.00 -14.12 17.74
C ASN A 291 18.30 -14.99 16.51
N GLY A 292 19.03 -14.44 15.53
CA GLY A 292 19.57 -15.08 14.33
C GLY A 292 18.56 -15.48 13.27
N TRP A 293 17.35 -14.92 13.29
CA TRP A 293 16.40 -15.09 12.19
C TRP A 293 16.80 -14.22 11.00
N HIS A 294 16.64 -14.76 9.79
CA HIS A 294 16.65 -13.95 8.59
C HIS A 294 15.29 -13.26 8.43
N VAL A 295 15.29 -11.95 8.22
CA VAL A 295 14.06 -11.15 8.18
C VAL A 295 13.63 -10.90 6.75
N VAL A 296 12.38 -11.27 6.45
CA VAL A 296 11.67 -10.87 5.23
C VAL A 296 10.73 -9.74 5.59
N PHE A 297 11.02 -8.54 5.11
CA PHE A 297 10.20 -7.37 5.30
C PHE A 297 9.20 -7.20 4.16
N ASP A 298 7.91 -7.34 4.45
CA ASP A 298 6.83 -7.08 3.48
C ASP A 298 6.39 -5.62 3.55
N ALA A 299 6.82 -4.83 2.56
CA ALA A 299 6.48 -3.43 2.39
C ALA A 299 5.24 -3.19 1.52
N SER A 300 4.53 -4.25 1.11
CA SER A 300 3.38 -4.15 0.19
C SER A 300 2.20 -3.38 0.78
N ALA A 301 2.08 -3.34 2.11
CA ALA A 301 1.03 -2.60 2.78
C ALA A 301 1.40 -1.13 3.03
N LEU A 302 2.64 -0.71 2.78
CA LEU A 302 3.14 0.58 3.27
C LEU A 302 2.69 1.76 2.42
N GLY A 303 2.47 2.89 3.09
CA GLY A 303 2.07 4.11 2.42
C GLY A 303 3.23 4.68 1.59
N PRO A 304 2.94 5.56 0.62
CA PRO A 304 3.99 6.20 -0.15
C PRO A 304 4.97 6.93 0.75
N LYS A 305 6.27 6.80 0.44
CA LYS A 305 7.37 7.42 1.18
C LYS A 305 7.58 6.93 2.62
N ASP A 306 6.77 6.01 3.15
CA ASP A 306 7.02 5.39 4.48
C ASP A 306 8.42 4.74 4.54
N MET A 307 8.95 4.33 3.39
CA MET A 307 10.29 3.75 3.19
C MET A 307 11.44 4.75 3.26
N GLU A 308 11.19 6.05 3.15
CA GLU A 308 12.23 7.08 3.37
C GLU A 308 12.51 7.33 4.85
N THR A 309 11.73 6.72 5.74
CA THR A 309 12.05 6.77 7.17
C THR A 309 13.36 6.05 7.45
N LEU A 310 14.07 6.47 8.51
CA LEU A 310 15.33 5.84 8.94
C LEU A 310 15.22 4.34 9.25
N GLY A 311 13.99 3.79 9.29
CA GLY A 311 13.72 2.39 9.59
C GLY A 311 14.52 1.42 8.72
N LEU A 312 14.47 1.53 7.39
CA LEU A 312 15.18 0.59 6.51
C LEU A 312 16.70 0.69 6.66
N SER A 313 17.23 1.90 6.84
CA SER A 313 18.66 2.13 7.05
C SER A 313 19.17 1.56 8.38
N ILE A 314 18.31 1.54 9.41
CA ILE A 314 18.63 1.02 10.75
C ILE A 314 18.47 -0.50 10.82
N PHE A 315 17.34 -1.05 10.38
CA PHE A 315 17.01 -2.47 10.58
C PHE A 315 17.55 -3.38 9.47
N GLN A 316 17.80 -2.84 8.28
CA GLN A 316 18.43 -3.53 7.15
C GLN A 316 18.05 -5.03 7.01
N PRO A 317 16.77 -5.33 6.70
CA PRO A 317 16.28 -6.71 6.62
C PRO A 317 17.03 -7.52 5.55
N ASP A 318 17.11 -8.83 5.72
CA ASP A 318 17.77 -9.72 4.76
C ASP A 318 17.09 -9.73 3.39
N PHE A 319 15.76 -9.67 3.41
CA PHE A 319 14.91 -9.64 2.23
C PHE A 319 13.86 -8.54 2.36
N LEU A 320 13.59 -7.84 1.28
CA LEU A 320 12.52 -6.84 1.19
C LEU A 320 11.63 -7.16 -0.01
N ILE A 321 10.32 -7.19 0.21
CA ILE A 321 9.32 -7.39 -0.84
C ILE A 321 8.43 -6.15 -0.89
N CYS A 322 8.26 -5.59 -2.09
CA CYS A 322 7.28 -4.53 -2.30
C CYS A 322 6.53 -4.69 -3.63
N THR A 323 5.29 -4.21 -3.63
CA THR A 323 4.37 -4.27 -4.75
C THR A 323 4.26 -2.92 -5.45
N PHE A 324 4.19 -2.96 -6.77
CA PHE A 324 4.01 -1.80 -7.63
C PHE A 324 2.90 -2.07 -8.65
N TYR A 325 1.88 -1.22 -8.70
CA TYR A 325 0.75 -1.39 -9.62
C TYR A 325 0.53 -0.14 -10.47
N LYS A 326 -0.26 -0.30 -11.53
CA LYS A 326 -0.81 0.83 -12.28
C LYS A 326 -2.00 1.36 -11.52
N VAL A 327 -2.02 2.65 -11.20
CA VAL A 327 -3.04 3.18 -10.29
C VAL A 327 -4.46 2.87 -10.78
N PHE A 328 -4.71 2.81 -12.11
CA PHE A 328 -6.02 2.47 -12.69
C PHE A 328 -5.94 1.78 -14.08
N GLY A 329 -5.29 0.61 -14.17
CA GLY A 329 -5.23 -0.14 -15.44
C GLY A 329 -5.04 -1.65 -15.26
N GLU A 330 -5.71 -2.46 -16.08
CA GLU A 330 -5.87 -3.90 -15.83
C GLU A 330 -4.78 -4.78 -16.46
N ASN A 331 -4.08 -4.30 -17.51
CA ASN A 331 -3.14 -5.12 -18.26
C ASN A 331 -1.80 -4.40 -18.54
N PRO A 332 -0.65 -4.90 -18.05
CA PRO A 332 -0.55 -5.63 -16.79
C PRO A 332 -0.99 -4.74 -15.63
N SER A 333 -1.54 -5.34 -14.57
CA SER A 333 -1.92 -4.64 -13.33
C SER A 333 -0.72 -4.08 -12.56
N GLY A 334 0.48 -4.62 -12.76
CA GLY A 334 1.68 -4.23 -12.03
C GLY A 334 2.77 -5.29 -12.03
N PHE A 335 3.73 -5.14 -11.10
CA PHE A 335 4.76 -6.14 -10.77
C PHE A 335 5.19 -6.01 -9.30
N CYS A 336 6.05 -6.90 -8.84
CA CYS A 336 6.66 -6.84 -7.50
C CYS A 336 8.18 -6.85 -7.60
N CYS A 337 8.84 -6.32 -6.58
CA CYS A 337 10.29 -6.37 -6.45
C CYS A 337 10.68 -7.20 -5.24
N LEU A 338 11.64 -8.11 -5.44
CA LEU A 338 12.35 -8.81 -4.36
C LEU A 338 13.75 -8.23 -4.27
N PHE A 339 14.08 -7.66 -3.12
CA PHE A 339 15.41 -7.20 -2.76
C PHE A 339 16.06 -8.22 -1.83
N VAL A 340 17.33 -8.49 -2.07
CA VAL A 340 18.16 -9.38 -1.25
C VAL A 340 19.40 -8.64 -0.83
N LYS A 341 19.66 -8.61 0.48
CA LYS A 341 20.86 -8.00 1.04
C LYS A 341 22.09 -8.70 0.48
N THR A 342 23.07 -7.94 -0.01
CA THR A 342 24.21 -8.49 -0.78
C THR A 342 24.92 -9.65 -0.09
N PRO A 343 25.28 -9.57 1.23
CA PRO A 343 25.94 -10.68 1.92
C PRO A 343 25.07 -11.93 2.10
N THR A 344 23.73 -11.78 2.08
CA THR A 344 22.79 -12.88 2.26
C THR A 344 22.64 -13.73 0.98
N ILE A 345 23.02 -13.21 -0.18
CA ILE A 345 22.89 -13.91 -1.47
C ILE A 345 23.67 -15.23 -1.48
N SER A 346 24.86 -15.27 -0.87
CA SER A 346 25.70 -16.48 -0.80
C SER A 346 25.12 -17.58 0.08
N GLN A 347 24.17 -17.26 0.95
CA GLN A 347 23.49 -18.20 1.83
C GLN A 347 22.25 -18.84 1.19
N LEU A 348 21.83 -18.36 0.02
CA LEU A 348 20.72 -18.94 -0.73
C LEU A 348 21.18 -20.17 -1.52
N ASN A 349 20.31 -21.17 -1.60
CA ASN A 349 20.54 -22.34 -2.43
C ASN A 349 20.53 -21.98 -3.92
N LYS A 350 21.38 -22.66 -4.69
CA LYS A 350 21.32 -22.62 -6.16
C LYS A 350 20.13 -23.44 -6.63
N SER A 351 18.99 -22.78 -6.82
CA SER A 351 17.83 -23.41 -7.46
C SER A 351 18.12 -23.61 -8.95
N ILE A 352 17.61 -24.71 -9.55
CA ILE A 352 17.93 -25.10 -10.93
C ILE A 352 17.32 -24.10 -11.94
N THR A 353 16.09 -23.64 -11.66
CA THR A 353 15.38 -22.54 -12.35
C THR A 353 14.22 -22.10 -11.47
N SER A 354 13.96 -20.80 -11.37
CA SER A 354 12.81 -20.29 -10.62
C SER A 354 11.82 -19.56 -11.52
N LEU A 355 10.57 -20.04 -11.53
CA LEU A 355 9.47 -19.38 -12.21
C LEU A 355 9.11 -18.09 -11.46
N GLY A 356 8.81 -17.02 -12.21
CA GLY A 356 8.26 -15.78 -11.64
C GLY A 356 9.16 -14.56 -11.73
N ILE A 357 10.45 -14.70 -12.09
CA ILE A 357 11.31 -13.56 -12.46
C ILE A 357 10.87 -13.02 -13.82
N ILE A 358 10.78 -11.70 -13.94
CA ILE A 358 10.32 -11.03 -15.17
C ILE A 358 11.34 -10.01 -15.70
N ARG A 359 11.13 -9.61 -16.96
CA ARG A 359 11.64 -8.41 -17.62
C ARG A 359 10.51 -7.43 -17.86
N LEU A 360 10.85 -6.16 -17.74
CA LEU A 360 10.00 -5.06 -18.22
C LEU A 360 10.42 -4.74 -19.66
N VAL A 361 9.53 -5.01 -20.60
CA VAL A 361 9.75 -4.76 -22.04
C VAL A 361 8.91 -3.53 -22.42
N PRO A 362 9.53 -2.44 -22.91
CA PRO A 362 8.78 -1.32 -23.46
C PRO A 362 7.86 -1.80 -24.58
N VAL A 363 6.68 -1.18 -24.72
CA VAL A 363 5.92 -1.34 -25.96
C VAL A 363 6.68 -0.58 -27.05
N GLU A 364 7.18 -1.29 -28.05
CA GLU A 364 7.91 -0.67 -29.17
C GLU A 364 6.99 0.27 -29.94
N THR A 365 7.26 1.57 -29.87
CA THR A 365 6.82 2.51 -30.90
C THR A 365 7.57 2.15 -32.17
N LYS A 366 6.93 1.45 -33.11
CA LYS A 366 7.46 1.30 -34.46
C LYS A 366 7.48 2.67 -35.13
N SER A 367 8.57 3.41 -34.97
CA SER A 367 8.95 4.43 -35.93
C SER A 367 9.38 3.69 -37.19
N PHE A 368 8.53 3.70 -38.22
CA PHE A 368 8.97 3.40 -39.57
C PHE A 368 9.92 4.53 -40.00
N GLU A 369 11.18 4.44 -39.60
CA GLU A 369 12.23 5.13 -40.32
C GLU A 369 12.51 4.31 -41.58
N HIS A 370 12.23 4.94 -42.71
CA HIS A 370 12.55 4.45 -44.03
C HIS A 370 14.09 4.48 -44.18
N ASP A 371 14.76 3.41 -43.76
CA ASP A 371 16.17 3.23 -44.08
C ASP A 371 16.30 2.74 -45.53
N SER A 372 16.55 3.68 -46.43
CA SER A 372 17.14 3.40 -47.73
C SER A 372 18.57 3.93 -47.75
N SER A 373 19.53 3.10 -47.33
CA SER A 373 20.80 2.93 -48.04
C SER A 373 21.71 1.92 -47.35
N SER A 374 21.97 0.84 -48.07
CA SER A 374 23.05 -0.13 -47.91
C SER A 374 24.45 0.50 -48.01
N SER A 375 25.40 0.09 -47.14
CA SER A 375 26.69 -0.53 -47.55
C SER A 375 27.72 -0.68 -46.40
N SER A 376 28.02 -1.94 -46.07
CA SER A 376 29.33 -2.59 -45.80
C SER A 376 30.47 -1.96 -44.96
N SER A 377 30.80 -2.69 -43.88
CA SER A 377 32.13 -3.11 -43.35
C SER A 377 33.19 -2.08 -42.94
N SER A 378 33.66 -2.16 -41.68
CA SER A 378 35.01 -2.66 -41.28
C SER A 378 35.35 -2.28 -39.83
N SER A 379 35.90 -3.25 -39.11
CA SER A 379 36.51 -3.17 -37.78
C SER A 379 37.74 -2.26 -37.69
N THR A 380 37.94 -1.56 -36.56
CA THR A 380 39.21 -1.52 -35.82
C THR A 380 39.10 -0.81 -34.47
N SER A 381 39.81 -1.40 -33.51
CA SER A 381 40.16 -0.97 -32.16
C SER A 381 40.94 0.36 -32.07
N SER A 382 40.75 1.12 -31.00
CA SER A 382 41.84 1.90 -30.39
C SER A 382 41.57 2.23 -28.93
N VAL A 383 42.45 1.69 -28.10
CA VAL A 383 42.74 2.03 -26.70
C VAL A 383 43.26 3.47 -26.62
N HIS A 384 42.84 4.24 -25.61
CA HIS A 384 43.73 5.23 -25.00
C HIS A 384 43.42 5.46 -23.51
N ASN A 385 44.46 5.19 -22.72
CA ASN A 385 44.69 5.62 -21.34
C ASN A 385 44.99 7.12 -21.28
N GLN A 386 44.61 7.78 -20.18
CA GLN A 386 45.42 8.67 -19.32
C GLN A 386 44.48 9.33 -18.29
N GLU A 387 44.58 8.96 -17.01
CA GLU A 387 45.51 9.43 -15.97
C GLU A 387 45.03 10.70 -15.22
N ASN A 388 44.75 10.47 -13.94
CA ASN A 388 45.04 11.26 -12.75
C ASN A 388 45.00 12.80 -12.77
N SER A 389 44.21 13.34 -11.85
CA SER A 389 44.71 14.38 -10.93
C SER A 389 43.98 14.33 -9.59
N VAL A 390 44.76 14.09 -8.53
CA VAL A 390 44.40 14.19 -7.11
C VAL A 390 44.75 15.62 -6.66
N SER A 391 43.91 16.23 -5.82
CA SER A 391 44.30 17.28 -4.84
C SER A 391 43.13 17.41 -3.84
N GLU A 392 43.24 16.86 -2.64
CA GLU A 392 43.86 17.39 -1.41
C GLU A 392 43.03 18.47 -0.68
N PHE A 393 42.84 18.18 0.61
CA PHE A 393 42.07 18.89 1.63
C PHE A 393 42.75 20.19 2.07
N GLN A 394 41.97 21.15 2.58
CA GLN A 394 42.45 22.07 3.61
C GLN A 394 41.33 22.55 4.55
N GLU A 395 41.67 22.60 5.83
CA GLU A 395 40.86 22.87 7.02
C GLU A 395 40.83 24.37 7.42
N ILE A 396 39.67 24.77 7.97
CA ILE A 396 39.39 25.59 9.19
C ILE A 396 40.04 26.98 9.36
N GLU A 397 39.19 27.99 9.59
CA GLU A 397 39.45 29.05 10.59
C GLU A 397 38.18 29.41 11.39
N GLN A 398 38.35 29.60 12.71
CA GLN A 398 37.38 30.11 13.69
C GLN A 398 37.64 31.60 13.95
N VAL A 399 36.58 32.41 14.14
CA VAL A 399 36.63 33.68 14.90
C VAL A 399 35.35 33.88 15.73
N SER A 400 35.56 34.45 16.92
CA SER A 400 34.72 34.57 18.12
C SER A 400 33.76 35.78 18.20
N ASP A 401 32.64 35.52 18.88
CA ASP A 401 31.71 36.29 19.75
C ASP A 401 31.61 37.84 19.81
N HIS A 402 30.34 38.29 19.72
CA HIS A 402 29.51 39.05 20.70
C HIS A 402 28.74 40.26 20.09
N ASP A 403 27.40 40.18 20.03
CA ASP A 403 26.50 41.09 20.76
C ASP A 403 25.00 40.74 20.60
N GLN A 404 24.25 40.92 21.70
CA GLN A 404 22.83 40.55 21.86
C GLN A 404 21.87 41.72 21.60
N GLN A 405 20.76 41.46 20.90
CA GLN A 405 19.39 41.91 21.25
C GLN A 405 18.34 41.26 20.30
N PRO A 406 17.08 41.11 20.75
CA PRO A 406 16.23 39.99 20.38
C PRO A 406 15.36 40.30 19.16
N LYS A 407 15.23 39.37 18.20
CA LYS A 407 14.15 39.43 17.18
C LYS A 407 13.95 38.12 16.40
N LYS A 408 12.69 37.67 16.44
CA LYS A 408 11.96 36.71 15.58
C LYS A 408 12.47 35.26 15.56
N ILE A 409 11.64 34.38 16.13
CA ILE A 409 11.68 32.94 15.86
C ILE A 409 11.33 32.74 14.38
N THR A 410 12.38 32.60 13.57
CA THR A 410 12.33 32.06 12.21
C THR A 410 11.81 30.62 12.31
N THR A 411 10.67 30.35 11.70
CA THR A 411 10.09 29.01 11.67
C THR A 411 11.04 28.05 10.93
N LEU A 412 11.10 26.79 11.37
CA LEU A 412 11.82 25.69 10.71
C LEU A 412 11.45 25.54 9.20
N PHE A 413 10.34 26.15 8.79
CA PHE A 413 9.89 26.28 7.40
C PHE A 413 10.69 27.28 6.55
N GLU A 414 11.35 28.30 7.13
CA GLU A 414 12.19 29.24 6.36
C GLU A 414 13.60 28.68 6.14
N ILE A 415 14.10 27.81 7.02
CA ILE A 415 15.36 27.08 6.83
C ILE A 415 15.24 26.07 5.67
N LEU A 416 14.04 25.50 5.46
CA LEU A 416 13.76 24.60 4.33
C LEU A 416 13.61 25.30 2.96
N LYS A 417 13.66 26.64 2.90
CA LYS A 417 13.69 27.37 1.62
C LYS A 417 15.10 27.48 1.01
N TRP A 418 16.16 27.09 1.72
CA TRP A 418 17.54 27.10 1.19
C TRP A 418 17.89 25.85 0.36
N GLY A 419 16.98 25.42 -0.51
CA GLY A 419 17.21 24.29 -1.43
C GLY A 419 16.84 24.55 -2.89
N ASN A 420 16.19 25.68 -3.20
CA ASN A 420 15.65 25.94 -4.53
C ASN A 420 16.30 27.16 -5.19
N LYS A 421 17.58 27.05 -5.56
CA LYS A 421 18.18 27.84 -6.66
C LYS A 421 19.33 27.07 -7.32
N SER A 422 18.99 26.27 -8.33
CA SER A 422 19.88 26.03 -9.47
C SER A 422 19.03 26.07 -10.74
N ASN A 423 19.05 27.21 -11.42
CA ASN A 423 18.62 27.32 -12.81
C ASN A 423 19.76 26.78 -13.67
N GLU A 424 19.74 25.50 -14.01
CA GLU A 424 20.45 25.00 -15.18
C GLU A 424 19.43 24.83 -16.32
N LYS A 425 19.50 25.76 -17.28
CA LYS A 425 18.93 25.56 -18.61
C LYS A 425 19.73 24.46 -19.31
N THR A 426 19.32 23.21 -19.17
CA THR A 426 19.86 22.12 -19.98
C THR A 426 19.05 22.01 -21.26
N LEU A 427 19.72 22.30 -22.38
CA LEU A 427 19.27 22.13 -23.74
C LEU A 427 18.74 20.70 -23.95
N SER A 428 17.50 20.59 -24.44
CA SER A 428 16.76 19.34 -24.55
C SER A 428 17.30 18.44 -25.67
N THR A 429 18.18 17.52 -25.35
CA THR A 429 18.23 16.23 -26.05
C THR A 429 17.10 15.36 -25.51
N LYS A 430 16.05 15.14 -26.33
CA LYS A 430 14.93 14.22 -26.05
C LYS A 430 15.46 12.79 -25.85
N THR A 431 15.98 12.50 -24.67
CA THR A 431 16.02 11.14 -24.15
C THR A 431 14.66 10.92 -23.50
N THR A 432 13.88 9.98 -24.03
CA THR A 432 12.65 9.52 -23.38
C THR A 432 13.02 8.93 -22.01
N SER A 433 13.01 9.78 -20.98
CA SER A 433 13.16 9.37 -19.60
C SER A 433 11.93 8.56 -19.22
N LEU A 434 12.13 7.38 -18.65
CA LEU A 434 11.06 6.58 -18.07
C LEU A 434 10.46 7.36 -16.89
N GLU A 435 9.34 8.05 -17.12
CA GLU A 435 8.60 8.75 -16.07
C GLU A 435 7.81 7.72 -15.24
N CYS A 436 7.81 7.85 -13.92
CA CYS A 436 7.03 7.01 -13.03
C CYS A 436 6.10 7.94 -12.25
N ARG A 437 5.10 8.52 -12.94
CA ARG A 437 4.32 9.65 -12.42
C ARG A 437 3.73 9.38 -11.05
N GLY A 438 3.29 8.15 -10.77
CA GLY A 438 2.79 7.79 -9.43
C GLY A 438 3.85 7.94 -8.33
N LEU A 439 5.08 7.48 -8.59
CA LEU A 439 6.20 7.69 -7.67
C LEU A 439 6.65 9.15 -7.63
N ASP A 440 6.62 9.84 -8.76
CA ASP A 440 7.01 11.26 -8.84
C ASP A 440 6.01 12.16 -8.10
N HIS A 441 4.72 11.83 -8.14
CA HIS A 441 3.69 12.49 -7.34
C HIS A 441 3.88 12.21 -5.85
N ALA A 442 4.30 10.99 -5.49
CA ALA A 442 4.65 10.66 -4.10
C ALA A 442 5.87 11.45 -3.63
N ASP A 443 6.88 11.62 -4.47
CA ASP A 443 8.05 12.46 -4.16
C ASP A 443 7.63 13.93 -4.03
N LYS A 444 6.74 14.41 -4.90
CA LYS A 444 6.23 15.79 -4.89
C LYS A 444 5.39 16.11 -3.65
N LEU A 445 4.57 15.18 -3.19
CA LEU A 445 3.77 15.32 -1.97
C LEU A 445 4.63 15.14 -0.71
N GLY A 446 5.62 14.24 -0.79
CA GLY A 446 6.47 13.87 0.32
C GLY A 446 5.73 13.06 1.41
N LEU A 447 6.51 12.56 2.36
CA LEU A 447 6.01 11.73 3.45
C LEU A 447 5.01 12.49 4.34
N ILE A 448 5.36 13.71 4.76
CA ILE A 448 4.60 14.45 5.78
C ILE A 448 3.16 14.73 5.34
N LEU A 449 2.96 15.27 4.13
CA LEU A 449 1.62 15.58 3.63
C LEU A 449 0.82 14.31 3.36
N THR A 450 1.45 13.29 2.77
CA THR A 450 0.79 12.01 2.46
C THR A 450 0.33 11.31 3.73
N SER A 451 1.21 11.13 4.72
CA SER A 451 0.87 10.47 5.98
C SER A 451 -0.13 11.28 6.80
N SER A 452 -0.02 12.62 6.82
CA SER A 452 -0.97 13.47 7.56
C SER A 452 -2.37 13.38 6.95
N ARG A 453 -2.46 13.50 5.61
CA ARG A 453 -3.74 13.36 4.89
C ARG A 453 -4.38 12.01 5.17
N ALA A 454 -3.62 10.91 5.00
CA ALA A 454 -4.11 9.57 5.25
C ALA A 454 -4.57 9.39 6.71
N ARG A 455 -3.82 9.92 7.68
CA ARG A 455 -4.18 9.90 9.10
C ARG A 455 -5.52 10.59 9.36
N TYR A 456 -5.72 11.80 8.84
CA TYR A 456 -6.97 12.54 9.04
C TYR A 456 -8.15 11.80 8.43
N LEU A 457 -8.02 11.38 7.17
CA LEU A 457 -9.06 10.69 6.42
C LEU A 457 -9.46 9.37 7.08
N ILE A 458 -8.51 8.48 7.38
CA ILE A 458 -8.84 7.15 7.91
C ILE A 458 -9.43 7.21 9.34
N ASN A 459 -9.00 8.16 10.17
CA ASN A 459 -9.56 8.32 11.51
C ASN A 459 -10.94 9.00 11.46
N TRP A 460 -11.16 9.94 10.54
CA TRP A 460 -12.49 10.50 10.28
C TRP A 460 -13.47 9.40 9.85
N LEU A 461 -13.07 8.52 8.92
CA LEU A 461 -13.91 7.40 8.48
C LEU A 461 -14.30 6.48 9.63
N ILE A 462 -13.36 6.15 10.53
CA ILE A 462 -13.68 5.34 11.71
C ILE A 462 -14.73 6.02 12.56
N ASN A 463 -14.52 7.30 12.91
CA ASN A 463 -15.46 8.05 13.73
C ASN A 463 -16.85 8.08 13.08
N ALA A 464 -16.91 8.33 11.78
CA ALA A 464 -18.15 8.35 10.99
C ALA A 464 -18.87 7.00 11.03
N LEU A 465 -18.16 5.89 10.74
CA LEU A 465 -18.75 4.55 10.74
C LEU A 465 -19.27 4.14 12.12
N THR A 466 -18.56 4.49 13.20
CA THR A 466 -18.97 4.15 14.58
C THR A 466 -20.22 4.90 15.07
N ARG A 467 -20.66 5.93 14.34
CA ARG A 467 -21.85 6.74 14.67
C ARG A 467 -23.12 6.25 13.98
N LEU A 468 -23.03 5.20 13.17
CA LEU A 468 -24.19 4.58 12.52
C LEU A 468 -24.76 3.48 13.43
N GLN A 469 -26.02 3.62 13.84
CA GLN A 469 -26.68 2.68 14.76
C GLN A 469 -28.13 2.45 14.34
N HIS A 470 -28.64 1.23 14.50
CA HIS A 470 -30.04 0.96 14.19
C HIS A 470 -31.00 1.68 15.15
N PRO A 471 -32.23 2.02 14.70
CA PRO A 471 -33.28 2.58 15.55
C PRO A 471 -33.58 1.68 16.76
N HIS A 472 -33.89 2.27 17.91
CA HIS A 472 -33.95 1.59 19.19
C HIS A 472 -35.28 0.87 19.44
N THR A 473 -35.21 -0.31 20.05
CA THR A 473 -36.28 -0.91 20.86
C THR A 473 -35.66 -1.30 22.21
N GLU A 474 -35.85 -0.44 23.22
CA GLU A 474 -35.71 -0.71 24.67
C GLU A 474 -34.42 -1.44 25.13
N ASP A 475 -33.31 -0.67 25.22
CA ASP A 475 -32.04 -0.97 25.92
C ASP A 475 -30.94 -1.77 25.20
N ILE A 476 -31.12 -2.19 23.94
CA ILE A 476 -30.05 -2.84 23.16
C ILE A 476 -29.60 -1.93 22.01
N HIS A 477 -28.42 -1.31 22.15
CA HIS A 477 -27.78 -0.59 21.06
C HIS A 477 -27.18 -1.58 20.05
N ILE A 478 -27.76 -1.67 18.85
CA ILE A 478 -27.24 -2.50 17.76
C ILE A 478 -26.43 -1.59 16.82
N PRO A 479 -25.09 -1.62 16.86
CA PRO A 479 -24.27 -0.84 15.94
C PRO A 479 -24.45 -1.37 14.52
N LEU A 480 -24.53 -0.46 13.54
CA LEU A 480 -24.54 -0.87 12.14
C LEU A 480 -23.19 -1.48 11.75
N VAL A 481 -22.10 -0.96 12.30
CA VAL A 481 -20.74 -1.30 11.91
C VAL A 481 -19.92 -1.80 13.11
N LYS A 482 -19.25 -2.94 12.96
CA LYS A 482 -18.20 -3.40 13.89
C LYS A 482 -16.84 -3.27 13.22
N ILE A 483 -15.93 -2.51 13.83
CA ILE A 483 -14.56 -2.30 13.32
C ILE A 483 -13.61 -3.31 13.97
N TYR A 484 -12.65 -3.79 13.18
CA TYR A 484 -11.61 -4.72 13.58
C TYR A 484 -10.24 -4.06 13.47
N GLY A 485 -9.40 -4.25 14.49
CA GLY A 485 -8.08 -3.62 14.56
C GLY A 485 -8.04 -2.41 15.48
N SER A 486 -7.04 -1.55 15.29
CA SER A 486 -6.90 -0.34 16.10
C SER A 486 -7.97 0.70 15.73
N ASN A 487 -8.72 1.15 16.74
CA ASN A 487 -9.63 2.30 16.69
C ASN A 487 -8.89 3.62 16.36
N ILE A 488 -9.54 4.76 16.61
CA ILE A 488 -8.95 6.09 16.44
C ILE A 488 -7.60 6.16 17.15
N HIS A 489 -6.54 6.36 16.36
CA HIS A 489 -5.17 6.37 16.87
C HIS A 489 -4.25 7.09 15.89
N PHE A 490 -3.35 7.92 16.43
CA PHE A 490 -2.46 8.77 15.63
C PHE A 490 -1.55 7.97 14.67
N ASN A 491 -1.05 6.82 15.13
CA ASN A 491 -0.14 5.95 14.38
C ASN A 491 -0.87 4.75 13.72
N ARG A 492 -2.15 4.85 13.37
CA ARG A 492 -2.79 3.78 12.59
C ARG A 492 -2.46 3.90 11.10
N GLY A 493 -2.42 2.76 10.41
CA GLY A 493 -2.23 2.68 8.98
C GLY A 493 -3.47 3.13 8.20
N PRO A 494 -3.33 3.32 6.88
CA PRO A 494 -4.37 3.82 5.98
C PRO A 494 -5.38 2.74 5.58
N ALA A 495 -5.75 1.83 6.49
CA ALA A 495 -6.72 0.78 6.22
C ALA A 495 -7.66 0.56 7.41
N VAL A 496 -8.86 0.06 7.16
CA VAL A 496 -9.83 -0.32 8.18
C VAL A 496 -10.61 -1.54 7.72
N ALA A 497 -10.76 -2.50 8.63
CA ALA A 497 -11.59 -3.67 8.43
C ALA A 497 -12.87 -3.54 9.25
N PHE A 498 -14.02 -3.88 8.65
CA PHE A 498 -15.29 -3.81 9.34
C PHE A 498 -16.32 -4.80 8.79
N ASN A 499 -17.37 -5.04 9.58
CA ASN A 499 -18.59 -5.72 9.14
C ASN A 499 -19.79 -4.80 9.29
N VAL A 500 -20.80 -5.03 8.46
CA VAL A 500 -22.11 -4.37 8.52
C VAL A 500 -23.12 -5.36 9.10
N PHE A 501 -24.01 -4.89 9.97
CA PHE A 501 -25.02 -5.69 10.66
C PHE A 501 -26.41 -5.19 10.30
N ASP A 502 -27.37 -6.09 10.17
CA ASP A 502 -28.77 -5.70 10.02
C ASP A 502 -29.38 -5.24 11.36
N TRP A 503 -30.63 -4.79 11.31
CA TRP A 503 -31.37 -4.33 12.50
C TRP A 503 -31.61 -5.42 13.55
N LYS A 504 -31.39 -6.70 13.20
CA LYS A 504 -31.46 -7.85 14.12
C LYS A 504 -30.10 -8.18 14.74
N GLY A 505 -29.05 -7.42 14.40
CA GLY A 505 -27.67 -7.69 14.81
C GLY A 505 -27.04 -8.87 14.06
N GLN A 506 -27.62 -9.30 12.94
CA GLN A 506 -27.04 -10.35 12.10
C GLN A 506 -26.03 -9.75 11.13
N LYS A 507 -24.87 -10.41 11.02
CA LYS A 507 -23.81 -9.99 10.11
C LYS A 507 -24.27 -10.14 8.66
N ILE A 508 -24.19 -9.06 7.90
CA ILE A 508 -24.41 -9.09 6.45
C ILE A 508 -23.13 -9.62 5.80
N ASP A 509 -23.27 -10.55 4.85
CA ASP A 509 -22.15 -11.12 4.10
C ASP A 509 -21.29 -10.01 3.46
N PRO A 510 -19.99 -9.90 3.79
CA PRO A 510 -19.08 -8.94 3.18
C PRO A 510 -19.10 -8.98 1.65
N THR A 511 -19.24 -10.15 1.03
CA THR A 511 -19.27 -10.26 -0.44
C THR A 511 -20.50 -9.55 -1.02
N LEU A 512 -21.63 -9.60 -0.32
CA LEU A 512 -22.84 -8.86 -0.71
C LEU A 512 -22.63 -7.36 -0.58
N VAL A 513 -22.05 -6.89 0.53
CA VAL A 513 -21.77 -5.47 0.75
C VAL A 513 -20.82 -4.93 -0.32
N GLN A 514 -19.76 -5.68 -0.67
CA GLN A 514 -18.80 -5.31 -1.72
C GLN A 514 -19.47 -5.23 -3.10
N LYS A 515 -20.30 -6.22 -3.49
CA LYS A 515 -21.06 -6.18 -4.75
C LYS A 515 -22.03 -5.00 -4.83
N LEU A 516 -22.69 -4.67 -3.71
CA LEU A 516 -23.55 -3.49 -3.64
C LEU A 516 -22.73 -2.21 -3.78
N ALA A 517 -21.54 -2.14 -3.17
CA ALA A 517 -20.64 -0.99 -3.30
C ALA A 517 -20.19 -0.79 -4.76
N ASP A 518 -19.82 -1.86 -5.47
CA ASP A 518 -19.44 -1.79 -6.89
C ASP A 518 -20.54 -1.18 -7.75
N ARG A 519 -21.82 -1.52 -7.50
CA ARG A 519 -22.97 -0.93 -8.20
C ARG A 519 -23.15 0.56 -7.93
N HIS A 520 -22.57 1.05 -6.83
CA HIS A 520 -22.51 2.45 -6.46
C HIS A 520 -21.18 3.10 -6.86
N ASN A 521 -20.39 2.45 -7.72
CA ASN A 521 -19.07 2.89 -8.16
C ASN A 521 -18.07 3.07 -7.00
N ILE A 522 -18.16 2.23 -5.97
CA ILE A 522 -17.26 2.22 -4.82
C ILE A 522 -16.54 0.87 -4.79
N SER A 523 -15.24 0.86 -5.10
CA SER A 523 -14.42 -0.35 -5.03
C SER A 523 -13.96 -0.61 -3.61
N LEU A 524 -14.39 -1.75 -3.07
CA LEU A 524 -14.02 -2.27 -1.75
C LEU A 524 -13.38 -3.64 -1.90
N SER A 525 -12.58 -4.04 -0.91
CA SER A 525 -12.02 -5.39 -0.83
C SER A 525 -12.71 -6.22 0.25
N CYS A 526 -12.71 -7.54 0.08
CA CYS A 526 -13.03 -8.48 1.15
C CYS A 526 -11.73 -9.13 1.65
N ALA A 527 -11.70 -9.46 2.94
CA ALA A 527 -10.58 -10.17 3.54
C ALA A 527 -11.06 -11.15 4.60
N PHE A 528 -10.22 -12.11 4.97
CA PHE A 528 -10.50 -13.06 6.04
C PHE A 528 -9.43 -12.97 7.12
N LEU A 529 -9.83 -12.53 8.32
CA LEU A 529 -8.94 -12.36 9.47
C LEU A 529 -8.64 -13.72 10.09
N LYS A 530 -7.37 -14.03 10.37
CA LYS A 530 -6.91 -15.32 10.93
C LYS A 530 -5.96 -15.11 12.11
N HIS A 531 -5.64 -16.21 12.79
CA HIS A 531 -4.71 -16.25 13.94
C HIS A 531 -5.12 -15.34 15.10
N ILE A 532 -6.43 -15.21 15.31
CA ILE A 532 -7.00 -14.38 16.36
C ILE A 532 -6.90 -15.11 17.71
N TRP A 533 -6.35 -14.42 18.69
CA TRP A 533 -6.26 -14.86 20.07
C TRP A 533 -7.28 -14.15 20.94
N PHE A 534 -8.16 -14.93 21.55
CA PHE A 534 -9.14 -14.46 22.53
C PHE A 534 -8.58 -14.67 23.94
N SER A 535 -8.64 -13.62 24.76
CA SER A 535 -8.45 -13.78 26.20
C SER A 535 -9.71 -14.39 26.81
N LYS A 536 -9.61 -14.93 28.04
CA LYS A 536 -10.75 -15.51 28.77
C LYS A 536 -11.93 -14.55 28.95
N MET A 537 -11.69 -13.23 28.86
CA MET A 537 -12.74 -12.22 28.97
C MET A 537 -13.66 -12.17 27.74
N TYR A 538 -13.29 -12.81 26.64
CA TYR A 538 -14.01 -12.76 25.35
C TYR A 538 -14.46 -14.15 24.88
N ASP A 539 -14.61 -15.12 25.79
CA ASP A 539 -15.01 -16.48 25.40
C ASP A 539 -16.44 -16.51 24.79
N ASP A 540 -17.36 -15.66 25.25
CA ASP A 540 -18.71 -15.54 24.67
C ASP A 540 -18.68 -14.93 23.26
N GLU A 541 -17.89 -13.87 23.07
CA GLU A 541 -17.68 -13.26 21.75
C GLU A 541 -16.99 -14.21 20.76
N LYS A 542 -16.10 -15.07 21.25
CA LYS A 542 -15.38 -16.04 20.42
C LYS A 542 -16.34 -17.00 19.71
N ASN A 543 -17.34 -17.50 20.42
CA ASN A 543 -18.29 -18.48 19.90
C ASN A 543 -19.25 -17.88 18.86
N THR A 544 -19.51 -16.58 18.93
CA THR A 544 -20.42 -15.85 18.04
C THR A 544 -19.70 -15.17 16.87
N THR A 545 -18.42 -14.83 17.02
CA THR A 545 -17.65 -14.06 16.03
C THR A 545 -16.85 -14.94 15.07
N LEU A 546 -16.35 -16.11 15.52
CA LEU A 546 -15.51 -16.96 14.68
C LEU A 546 -16.35 -17.80 13.69
N GLU A 547 -16.01 -17.66 12.42
CA GLU A 547 -16.59 -18.44 11.33
C GLU A 547 -15.66 -19.59 10.98
N SER A 548 -16.22 -20.77 10.74
CA SER A 548 -15.51 -21.88 10.12
C SER A 548 -15.54 -21.72 8.61
N PHE A 549 -14.37 -21.67 7.99
CA PHE A 549 -14.24 -21.68 6.53
C PHE A 549 -13.69 -23.04 6.08
N ASP A 550 -14.46 -23.74 5.24
CA ASP A 550 -14.01 -24.93 4.50
C ASP A 550 -13.42 -24.47 3.16
N ASP A 551 -12.17 -24.85 2.91
CA ASP A 551 -11.32 -24.47 1.77
C ASP A 551 -11.82 -24.99 0.41
N ASP A 552 -12.98 -25.66 0.36
CA ASP A 552 -13.45 -26.44 -0.79
C ASP A 552 -14.10 -25.58 -1.91
N ASN A 553 -14.33 -24.28 -1.69
CA ASN A 553 -15.12 -23.46 -2.63
C ASN A 553 -14.32 -22.64 -3.66
N TYR A 554 -12.99 -22.79 -3.72
CA TYR A 554 -12.16 -22.23 -4.81
C TYR A 554 -11.30 -23.32 -5.47
N LYS A 555 -11.89 -23.92 -6.51
CA LYS A 555 -11.28 -24.72 -7.60
C LYS A 555 -10.82 -26.16 -7.31
N ASN A 556 -11.56 -27.08 -7.94
CA ASN A 556 -11.13 -28.35 -8.56
C ASN A 556 -10.32 -29.37 -7.74
N LYS A 557 -11.05 -30.42 -7.32
CA LYS A 557 -10.64 -31.84 -7.25
C LYS A 557 -9.19 -32.12 -6.85
N LYS A 558 -8.96 -32.18 -5.54
CA LYS A 558 -8.35 -33.36 -4.88
C LYS A 558 -8.62 -33.27 -3.37
N LYS A 559 -9.46 -34.17 -2.86
CA LYS A 559 -9.75 -34.36 -1.43
C LYS A 559 -8.45 -34.56 -0.63
N LYS A 560 -7.89 -33.48 -0.08
CA LYS A 560 -7.11 -33.52 1.15
C LYS A 560 -8.04 -33.01 2.24
N LYS A 561 -8.21 -33.78 3.32
CA LYS A 561 -8.92 -33.38 4.54
C LYS A 561 -8.45 -31.97 4.95
N GLY A 562 -9.23 -30.95 4.60
CA GLY A 562 -8.90 -29.56 4.86
C GLY A 562 -8.83 -29.29 6.35
N LYS A 563 -7.81 -28.57 6.79
CA LYS A 563 -7.72 -28.12 8.18
C LYS A 563 -8.74 -26.99 8.33
N LEU A 564 -9.82 -27.22 9.07
CA LEU A 564 -10.82 -26.18 9.38
C LEU A 564 -10.09 -24.93 9.89
N SER A 565 -10.25 -23.82 9.18
CA SER A 565 -9.65 -22.54 9.57
C SER A 565 -10.73 -21.64 10.17
N PHE A 566 -10.45 -21.09 11.35
CA PHE A 566 -11.35 -20.20 12.06
C PHE A 566 -10.89 -18.76 11.88
N GLY A 567 -11.83 -17.86 11.60
CA GLY A 567 -11.52 -16.46 11.36
C GLY A 567 -12.76 -15.59 11.24
N VAL A 568 -12.60 -14.41 10.66
CA VAL A 568 -13.71 -13.47 10.45
C VAL A 568 -13.64 -12.91 9.04
N SER A 569 -14.66 -13.16 8.23
CA SER A 569 -14.83 -12.48 6.94
C SER A 569 -15.22 -11.03 7.15
N VAL A 570 -14.49 -10.09 6.56
CA VAL A 570 -14.63 -8.64 6.72
C VAL A 570 -14.61 -7.89 5.38
N ILE A 571 -15.24 -6.72 5.35
CA ILE A 571 -14.93 -5.67 4.37
C ILE A 571 -13.62 -5.01 4.79
N SER A 572 -12.78 -4.69 3.82
CA SER A 572 -11.57 -3.90 4.00
C SER A 572 -11.59 -2.69 3.08
N VAL A 573 -11.31 -1.54 3.68
CA VAL A 573 -11.07 -0.27 3.00
C VAL A 573 -9.61 0.09 3.20
N SER A 574 -8.90 0.41 2.14
CA SER A 574 -7.56 0.99 2.16
C SER A 574 -7.51 2.27 1.33
N ILE A 575 -6.94 3.32 1.90
CA ILE A 575 -6.85 4.63 1.27
C ILE A 575 -5.45 4.86 0.69
N GLY A 576 -5.40 5.54 -0.44
CA GLY A 576 -4.18 5.87 -1.16
C GLY A 576 -3.86 7.36 -1.11
N MET A 577 -2.76 7.73 -1.75
CA MET A 577 -2.30 9.11 -1.84
C MET A 577 -3.30 10.05 -2.51
N MET A 578 -4.09 9.51 -3.43
CA MET A 578 -5.08 10.27 -4.19
C MET A 578 -6.45 10.29 -3.51
N THR A 579 -6.68 9.53 -2.44
CA THR A 579 -7.97 9.54 -1.73
C THR A 579 -8.26 10.92 -1.14
N ASN A 580 -9.49 11.40 -1.28
CA ASN A 580 -9.94 12.66 -0.72
C ASN A 580 -11.14 12.49 0.23
N PHE A 581 -11.61 13.60 0.80
CA PHE A 581 -12.74 13.57 1.72
C PHE A 581 -14.05 13.13 1.04
N GLU A 582 -14.27 13.53 -0.21
CA GLU A 582 -15.44 13.15 -1.01
C GLU A 582 -15.55 11.64 -1.19
N ASP A 583 -14.43 10.95 -1.44
CA ASP A 583 -14.37 9.49 -1.51
C ASP A 583 -14.90 8.85 -0.21
N LEU A 584 -14.49 9.38 0.95
CA LEU A 584 -14.90 8.84 2.26
C LEU A 584 -16.33 9.19 2.62
N TYR A 585 -16.79 10.39 2.29
CA TYR A 585 -18.18 10.79 2.50
C TYR A 585 -19.14 9.92 1.67
N LYS A 586 -18.79 9.62 0.41
CA LYS A 586 -19.57 8.71 -0.45
C LYS A 586 -19.63 7.30 0.13
N LEU A 587 -18.50 6.76 0.62
CA LEU A 587 -18.49 5.47 1.31
C LEU A 587 -19.39 5.49 2.55
N TRP A 588 -19.23 6.49 3.42
CA TRP A 588 -20.01 6.57 4.65
C TRP A 588 -21.52 6.68 4.37
N SER A 589 -21.89 7.53 3.40
CA SER A 589 -23.28 7.67 2.94
C SER A 589 -23.83 6.38 2.36
N PHE A 590 -23.04 5.63 1.59
CA PHE A 590 -23.42 4.32 1.09
C PHE A 590 -23.65 3.31 2.23
N ILE A 591 -22.73 3.23 3.20
CA ILE A 591 -22.86 2.32 4.34
C ILE A 591 -24.08 2.67 5.20
N ALA A 592 -24.38 3.96 5.39
CA ALA A 592 -25.55 4.39 6.14
C ALA A 592 -26.87 3.87 5.55
N ARG A 593 -26.96 3.59 4.24
CA ARG A 593 -28.18 3.03 3.62
C ARG A 593 -28.59 1.69 4.20
N PHE A 594 -27.66 0.94 4.80
CA PHE A 594 -27.96 -0.29 5.52
C PHE A 594 -28.71 -0.07 6.84
N LEU A 595 -28.93 1.18 7.27
CA LEU A 595 -29.88 1.54 8.35
C LEU A 595 -31.34 1.34 7.92
N ASP A 596 -31.65 1.42 6.62
CA ASP A 596 -32.97 1.03 6.10
C ASP A 596 -33.05 -0.50 6.10
N ALA A 597 -33.97 -1.03 6.92
CA ALA A 597 -34.21 -2.46 7.08
C ALA A 597 -34.52 -3.17 5.75
N ASP A 598 -35.10 -2.46 4.78
CA ASP A 598 -35.47 -3.01 3.48
C ASP A 598 -34.40 -2.83 2.41
N PHE A 599 -33.34 -2.04 2.67
CA PHE A 599 -32.35 -1.67 1.64
C PHE A 599 -31.75 -2.90 0.95
N VAL A 600 -31.30 -3.87 1.74
CA VAL A 600 -30.66 -5.10 1.25
C VAL A 600 -31.62 -5.91 0.39
N GLU A 601 -32.87 -6.08 0.84
CA GLU A 601 -33.87 -6.86 0.10
C GLU A 601 -34.28 -6.13 -1.18
N LYS A 602 -34.52 -4.81 -1.14
CA LYS A 602 -34.80 -3.98 -2.33
C LYS A 602 -33.70 -4.13 -3.38
N GLU A 603 -32.42 -4.07 -2.99
CA GLU A 603 -31.31 -4.22 -3.93
C GLU A 603 -31.13 -5.65 -4.45
N LYS A 604 -31.39 -6.68 -3.63
CA LYS A 604 -31.44 -8.08 -4.10
C LYS A 604 -32.53 -8.28 -5.15
N TRP A 605 -33.72 -7.73 -4.94
CA TRP A 605 -34.82 -7.79 -5.91
C TRP A 605 -34.47 -7.06 -7.21
N ARG A 606 -33.89 -5.87 -7.12
CA ARG A 606 -33.37 -5.14 -8.29
C ARG A 606 -32.34 -5.94 -9.06
N TYR A 607 -31.42 -6.61 -8.37
CA TYR A 607 -30.41 -7.47 -8.99
C TYR A 607 -31.04 -8.65 -9.74
N LYS A 608 -32.01 -9.32 -9.13
CA LYS A 608 -32.75 -10.42 -9.77
C LYS A 608 -33.53 -9.94 -11.01
N ALA A 609 -34.20 -8.79 -10.92
CA ALA A 609 -34.98 -8.24 -12.03
C ALA A 609 -34.09 -7.84 -13.24
N LEU A 610 -32.94 -7.22 -12.99
CA LEU A 610 -32.01 -6.82 -14.06
C LEU A 610 -31.32 -8.01 -14.74
N ASN A 611 -31.08 -9.11 -14.02
CA ASN A 611 -30.49 -10.31 -14.61
C ASN A 611 -31.51 -11.23 -15.30
N GLN A 612 -32.81 -10.94 -15.19
CA GLN A 612 -33.88 -11.69 -15.86
C GLN A 612 -34.23 -11.17 -17.26
N THR A 613 -33.60 -10.09 -17.76
CA THR A 613 -33.87 -9.55 -19.11
C THR A 613 -33.11 -10.24 -20.26
N THR A 614 -32.66 -11.48 -20.09
CA THR A 614 -32.11 -12.27 -21.22
C THR A 614 -32.65 -13.69 -21.24
N ILE A 615 -33.95 -13.82 -21.41
CA ILE A 615 -34.56 -14.99 -22.06
C ILE A 615 -35.61 -14.42 -23.01
N GLU A 616 -35.22 -14.19 -24.26
CA GLU A 616 -36.18 -14.07 -25.35
C GLU A 616 -36.88 -15.43 -25.52
N VAL A 617 -38.21 -15.41 -25.51
CA VAL A 617 -39.06 -16.56 -25.87
C VAL A 617 -39.18 -16.61 -27.38
#